data_AF-A0A538HC38-F1
#
_entry.id   AF-A0A538HC38-F1
#
_cell.length_a   1.000
_cell.length_b   1.000
_cell.length_c   1.000
_cell.angle_alpha   90.00
_cell.angle_beta   90.00
_cell.angle_gamma   90.00
#
_symmetry.space_group_name_H-M   'P 1'
#
loop_
_entity.id
_entity.type
_entity.pdbx_description
1 polymer ?
#
loop_
_entity_poly.entity_id
_entity_poly.type
_entity_poly.pdbx_seq_one_letter_code
_entity_poly.pdbx_strand_id
1 'polypeptide(L)'
;MLLSCQSGQAVYELRHEFGTSGWIRLARERSRDLVRFLDREFGLIAELTAARAKTFTLGDVLAARAESRASAGRAIGRGRSLENALEELVKGLGLAYELRTQFIGRNGQTAPCDLAIPTAAEALVVCAAKLFDSTGSKLTDAVREIEEMAEVRLPRQFVFAVVDGIGWLSRRADLRRIHALRLSQRIDGLYSLAMLDSFAADLTAAARRVGLTVG
;
A
#
# COMPACT_ATOMS: atom_id res chain seq x y z
N MET A 1 20.52 -0.04 12.80
CA MET A 1 20.09 -0.38 11.43
C MET A 1 19.44 -1.76 11.48
N LEU A 2 18.14 -1.84 11.82
CA LEU A 2 17.23 -3.01 11.64
C LEU A 2 15.93 -2.88 12.44
N LEU A 3 15.89 -2.08 13.52
CA LEU A 3 14.75 -2.07 14.45
C LEU A 3 13.53 -1.23 14.03
N SER A 4 13.62 -0.42 12.96
CA SER A 4 12.53 0.49 12.58
C SER A 4 11.54 -0.06 11.55
N CYS A 5 11.78 -1.26 11.00
CA CYS A 5 10.90 -1.94 10.03
C CYS A 5 10.03 -3.03 10.70
N GLN A 6 10.28 -3.34 11.97
CA GLN A 6 9.75 -4.54 12.63
C GLN A 6 8.42 -4.36 13.36
N SER A 7 7.92 -3.13 13.57
CA SER A 7 6.71 -2.93 14.39
C SER A 7 5.44 -3.50 13.75
N GLY A 8 5.26 -3.30 12.44
CA GLY A 8 4.17 -3.94 11.68
C GLY A 8 4.40 -5.44 11.55
N GLN A 9 5.56 -5.85 11.02
CA GLN A 9 5.94 -7.24 10.78
C GLN A 9 5.83 -8.13 12.02
N ALA A 10 6.35 -7.69 13.17
CA ALA A 10 6.29 -8.45 14.41
C ALA A 10 4.85 -8.67 14.89
N VAL A 11 3.94 -7.70 14.69
CA VAL A 11 2.53 -7.88 15.04
C VAL A 11 1.86 -8.98 14.21
N TYR A 12 2.26 -9.14 12.94
CA TYR A 12 1.75 -10.21 12.08
C TYR A 12 2.36 -11.57 12.42
N GLU A 13 3.67 -11.63 12.63
CA GLU A 13 4.33 -12.88 13.01
C GLU A 13 3.86 -13.37 14.39
N LEU A 14 3.56 -12.46 15.32
CA LEU A 14 2.89 -12.80 16.59
C LEU A 14 1.49 -13.39 16.36
N ARG A 15 0.70 -12.84 15.42
CA ARG A 15 -0.60 -13.42 15.05
C ARG A 15 -0.45 -14.80 14.42
N HIS A 16 0.58 -15.01 13.60
CA HIS A 16 0.85 -16.29 12.97
C HIS A 16 1.27 -17.35 13.99
N GLU A 17 2.23 -17.02 14.86
CA GLU A 17 2.79 -17.96 15.84
C GLU A 17 1.87 -18.22 17.04
N PHE A 18 1.19 -17.17 17.52
CA PHE A 18 0.44 -17.21 18.78
C PHE A 18 -1.06 -16.97 18.64
N GLY A 19 -1.57 -16.76 17.42
CA GLY A 19 -2.98 -16.45 17.18
C GLY A 19 -3.43 -15.09 17.71
N THR A 20 -2.50 -14.23 18.14
CA THR A 20 -2.81 -12.93 18.76
C THR A 20 -1.79 -11.85 18.41
N SER A 21 -2.24 -10.61 18.24
CA SER A 21 -1.38 -9.43 18.15
C SER A 21 -1.07 -8.79 19.51
N GLY A 22 -1.65 -9.32 20.59
CA GLY A 22 -1.56 -8.76 21.94
C GLY A 22 -0.25 -9.12 22.66
N TRP A 23 0.85 -8.47 22.29
CA TRP A 23 2.18 -8.75 22.86
C TRP A 23 2.25 -8.53 24.38
N ILE A 24 1.49 -7.57 24.94
CA ILE A 24 1.43 -7.32 26.39
C ILE A 24 0.87 -8.53 27.15
N ARG A 25 -0.16 -9.18 26.59
CA ARG A 25 -0.75 -10.38 27.20
C ARG A 25 0.21 -11.55 27.11
N LEU A 26 0.81 -11.77 25.94
CA LEU A 26 1.83 -12.81 25.73
C LEU A 26 3.03 -12.63 26.67
N ALA A 27 3.48 -11.39 26.88
CA ALA A 27 4.58 -11.10 27.81
C ALA A 27 4.23 -11.44 29.26
N ARG A 28 2.95 -11.36 29.65
CA ARG A 28 2.50 -11.69 31.01
C ARG A 28 2.27 -13.19 31.20
N GLU A 29 1.60 -13.82 30.25
CA GLU A 29 1.11 -15.20 30.38
C GLU A 29 2.11 -16.23 29.82
N ARG A 30 2.92 -15.86 28.81
CA ARG A 30 3.79 -16.76 28.03
C ARG A 30 5.13 -16.11 27.70
N SER A 31 5.73 -15.45 28.69
CA SER A 31 6.97 -14.65 28.53
C SER A 31 8.11 -15.40 27.86
N ARG A 32 8.34 -16.67 28.26
CA ARG A 32 9.42 -17.50 27.70
C ARG A 32 9.21 -17.82 26.23
N ASP A 33 7.98 -18.11 25.82
CA ASP A 33 7.66 -18.43 24.43
C ASP A 33 7.82 -17.19 23.56
N LEU A 34 7.36 -16.03 24.06
CA LEU A 34 7.53 -14.75 23.38
C LEU A 34 9.01 -14.41 23.19
N VAL A 35 9.84 -14.56 24.23
CA VAL A 35 11.29 -14.30 24.14
C VAL A 35 11.97 -15.24 23.15
N ARG A 36 11.64 -16.54 23.17
CA ARG A 36 12.20 -17.51 22.20
C ARG A 36 11.82 -17.18 20.77
N PHE A 37 10.56 -16.81 20.55
CA PHE A 37 10.09 -16.39 19.24
C PHE A 37 10.83 -15.13 18.77
N LEU A 38 10.91 -14.09 19.61
CA LEU A 38 11.58 -12.84 19.25
C LEU A 38 13.08 -13.04 19.01
N ASP A 39 13.71 -13.96 19.77
CA ASP A 39 15.10 -14.32 19.56
C ASP A 39 15.32 -15.09 18.26
N ARG A 40 14.46 -16.05 17.95
CA ARG A 40 14.52 -16.84 16.71
C ARG A 40 14.31 -15.98 15.46
N GLU A 41 13.29 -15.13 15.46
CA GLU A 41 12.93 -14.35 14.27
C GLU A 41 13.76 -13.06 14.12
N PHE A 42 14.18 -12.44 15.25
CA PHE A 42 14.80 -11.12 15.23
C PHE A 42 16.15 -11.03 15.92
N GLY A 43 16.70 -12.14 16.42
CA GLY A 43 17.99 -12.15 17.10
C GLY A 43 18.02 -11.32 18.38
N LEU A 44 16.88 -11.23 19.09
CA LEU A 44 16.68 -10.37 20.27
C LEU A 44 17.83 -10.41 21.27
N ILE A 45 18.33 -11.60 21.66
CA ILE A 45 19.36 -11.75 22.68
C ILE A 45 20.71 -11.23 22.17
N ALA A 46 21.05 -11.52 20.92
CA ALA A 46 22.28 -11.05 20.29
C ALA A 46 22.30 -9.52 20.17
N GLU A 47 21.20 -8.93 19.70
CA GLU A 47 21.03 -7.48 19.56
C GLU A 47 21.06 -6.77 20.92
N LEU A 48 20.38 -7.30 21.94
CA LEU A 48 20.42 -6.74 23.30
C LEU A 48 21.84 -6.77 23.90
N THR A 49 22.56 -7.85 23.65
CA THR A 49 23.94 -8.00 24.14
C THR A 49 24.87 -7.00 23.46
N ALA A 50 24.76 -6.84 22.14
CA ALA A 50 25.52 -5.86 21.37
C ALA A 50 25.17 -4.42 21.78
N ALA A 51 23.89 -4.10 21.97
CA ALA A 51 23.43 -2.79 22.40
C ALA A 51 23.94 -2.43 23.80
N ARG A 52 23.96 -3.40 24.73
CA ARG A 52 24.46 -3.18 26.10
C ARG A 52 25.96 -2.84 26.13
N ALA A 53 26.74 -3.38 25.20
CA ALA A 53 28.18 -3.11 25.10
C ALA A 53 28.50 -1.79 24.36
N LYS A 54 27.51 -1.18 23.70
CA LYS A 54 27.70 0.03 22.90
C LYS A 54 27.61 1.30 23.76
N THR A 55 28.53 2.24 23.54
CA THR A 55 28.38 3.62 24.03
C THR A 55 27.56 4.42 23.03
N PHE A 56 26.41 4.94 23.48
CA PHE A 56 25.53 5.75 22.65
C PHE A 56 25.97 7.21 22.64
N THR A 57 26.04 7.79 21.45
CA THR A 57 26.32 9.22 21.25
C THR A 57 25.01 10.00 21.13
N LEU A 58 25.10 11.34 21.25
CA LEU A 58 23.96 12.22 20.97
C LEU A 58 23.43 12.01 19.54
N GLY A 59 24.32 11.72 18.57
CA GLY A 59 23.94 11.39 17.20
C GLY A 59 23.10 10.12 17.10
N ASP A 60 23.42 9.07 17.87
CA ASP A 60 22.61 7.84 17.92
C ASP A 60 21.20 8.12 18.47
N VAL A 61 21.08 8.99 19.48
CA VAL A 61 19.78 9.38 20.06
C VAL A 61 18.95 10.21 19.09
N LEU A 62 19.58 11.16 18.39
CA LEU A 62 18.91 11.97 17.36
C LEU A 62 18.47 11.11 16.18
N ALA A 63 19.31 10.18 15.73
CA ALA A 63 18.96 9.21 14.71
C ALA A 63 17.76 8.36 15.16
N ALA A 64 17.79 7.76 16.35
CA ALA A 64 16.68 6.96 16.87
C ALA A 64 15.36 7.74 16.97
N ARG A 65 15.39 9.01 17.37
CA ARG A 65 14.18 9.85 17.47
C ARG A 65 13.68 10.39 16.14
N ALA A 66 14.59 10.73 15.23
CA ALA A 66 14.21 11.03 13.84
C ALA A 66 13.60 9.79 13.17
N GLU A 67 14.14 8.61 13.48
CA GLU A 67 13.69 7.32 13.00
C GLU A 67 12.32 6.90 13.56
N SER A 68 12.00 7.18 14.83
CA SER A 68 10.66 6.92 15.40
C SER A 68 9.56 7.84 14.87
N ARG A 69 9.90 9.02 14.33
CA ARG A 69 8.94 9.84 13.56
C ARG A 69 8.84 9.40 12.09
N ALA A 70 9.88 8.73 11.58
CA ALA A 70 9.92 8.19 10.22
C ALA A 70 9.47 6.72 10.11
N SER A 71 9.14 6.03 11.22
CA SER A 71 8.88 4.58 11.26
C SER A 71 7.44 4.16 10.95
N ALA A 72 6.60 5.06 10.44
CA ALA A 72 5.35 4.66 9.78
C ALA A 72 5.59 4.24 8.31
N GLY A 73 6.68 4.73 7.67
CA GLY A 73 6.82 4.65 6.20
C GLY A 73 7.97 3.83 5.62
N ARG A 74 8.56 2.84 6.31
CA ARG A 74 9.86 2.25 5.89
C ARG A 74 9.85 0.83 5.29
N ALA A 75 8.81 0.48 4.55
CA ALA A 75 8.84 -0.64 3.59
C ALA A 75 8.57 -0.19 2.14
N ILE A 76 9.03 1.00 1.76
CA ILE A 76 9.20 1.35 0.35
C ILE A 76 10.67 1.72 0.20
N GLY A 77 11.44 0.84 -0.45
CA GLY A 77 12.90 0.80 -0.44
C GLY A 77 13.64 2.03 -0.99
N ARG A 78 13.00 3.20 -1.11
CA ARG A 78 13.59 4.49 -1.47
C ARG A 78 12.65 5.65 -1.11
N GLY A 79 11.99 5.66 0.05
CA GLY A 79 11.21 6.82 0.51
C GLY A 79 10.12 7.35 -0.44
N ARG A 80 9.70 6.55 -1.44
CA ARG A 80 8.62 6.90 -2.36
C ARG A 80 7.33 6.37 -1.77
N SER A 81 6.31 7.21 -1.59
CA SER A 81 4.93 6.74 -1.36
C SER A 81 4.48 5.88 -2.57
N LEU A 82 3.52 4.96 -2.39
CA LEU A 82 2.85 4.28 -3.52
C LEU A 82 2.34 5.30 -4.55
N GLU A 83 1.82 6.44 -4.06
CA GLU A 83 1.40 7.56 -4.91
C GLU A 83 2.58 8.12 -5.73
N ASN A 84 3.76 8.28 -5.12
CA ASN A 84 4.95 8.74 -5.83
C ASN A 84 5.43 7.71 -6.85
N ALA A 85 5.33 6.41 -6.55
CA ALA A 85 5.71 5.36 -7.49
C ALA A 85 4.78 5.33 -8.71
N LEU A 86 3.47 5.52 -8.48
CA LEU A 86 2.46 5.65 -9.52
C LEU A 86 2.72 6.90 -10.38
N GLU A 87 2.98 8.04 -9.75
CA GLU A 87 3.28 9.30 -10.44
C GLU A 87 4.53 9.19 -11.31
N GLU A 88 5.63 8.66 -10.77
CA GLU A 88 6.87 8.46 -11.53
C GLU A 88 6.69 7.52 -12.71
N LEU A 89 5.87 6.46 -12.56
CA LEU A 89 5.54 5.54 -13.64
C LEU A 89 4.80 6.25 -14.77
N VAL A 90 3.75 7.02 -14.45
CA VAL A 90 2.94 7.72 -15.47
C VAL A 90 3.75 8.82 -16.15
N LYS A 91 4.58 9.56 -15.39
CA LYS A 91 5.55 10.51 -15.96
C LYS A 91 6.50 9.82 -16.93
N GLY A 92 7.03 8.65 -16.55
CA GLY A 92 7.93 7.85 -17.39
C GLY A 92 7.29 7.38 -18.70
N LEU A 93 5.97 7.22 -18.73
CA LEU A 93 5.20 6.88 -19.93
C LEU A 93 4.85 8.08 -20.82
N GLY A 94 5.18 9.31 -20.40
CA GLY A 94 4.88 10.53 -21.17
C GLY A 94 3.39 10.85 -21.33
N LEU A 95 2.54 10.29 -20.47
CA LEU A 95 1.08 10.51 -20.52
C LEU A 95 0.72 11.82 -19.81
N ALA A 96 -0.28 12.54 -20.33
CA ALA A 96 -0.94 13.60 -19.57
C ALA A 96 -1.72 12.98 -18.41
N TYR A 97 -1.69 13.60 -17.23
CA TYR A 97 -2.40 13.08 -16.06
C TYR A 97 -2.73 14.16 -15.03
N GLU A 98 -3.71 13.85 -14.20
CA GLU A 98 -4.05 14.57 -12.97
C GLU A 98 -4.04 13.60 -11.78
N LEU A 99 -3.59 14.07 -10.62
CA LEU A 99 -3.56 13.29 -9.39
C LEU A 99 -4.62 13.79 -8.40
N ARG A 100 -5.09 12.87 -7.54
CA ARG A 100 -6.00 13.17 -6.42
C ARG A 100 -7.20 14.02 -6.84
N THR A 101 -8.01 13.48 -7.76
CA THR A 101 -9.10 14.20 -8.42
C THR A 101 -10.40 13.38 -8.42
N GLN A 102 -11.47 13.92 -8.96
CA GLN A 102 -12.69 13.18 -9.25
C GLN A 102 -12.95 13.14 -10.75
N PHE A 103 -13.04 11.95 -11.32
CA PHE A 103 -13.29 11.81 -12.75
C PHE A 103 -14.79 11.79 -13.06
N ILE A 104 -15.14 12.20 -14.28
CA ILE A 104 -16.53 12.19 -14.74
C ILE A 104 -16.85 10.86 -15.43
N GLY A 105 -17.91 10.21 -14.97
CA GLY A 105 -18.43 8.95 -15.46
C GLY A 105 -19.79 9.07 -16.15
N ARG A 106 -20.57 7.99 -16.08
CA ARG A 106 -21.92 7.88 -16.65
C ARG A 106 -22.85 8.92 -16.04
N ASN A 107 -23.77 9.42 -16.85
CA ASN A 107 -24.81 10.36 -16.43
C ASN A 107 -24.27 11.61 -15.70
N GLY A 108 -23.02 12.01 -15.95
CA GLY A 108 -22.36 13.14 -15.29
C GLY A 108 -22.01 12.90 -13.82
N GLN A 109 -22.11 11.66 -13.33
CA GLN A 109 -21.70 11.31 -11.97
C GLN A 109 -20.17 11.35 -11.85
N THR A 110 -19.67 11.72 -10.68
CA THR A 110 -18.24 11.74 -10.39
C THR A 110 -17.87 10.66 -9.36
N ALA A 111 -16.64 10.17 -9.44
CA ALA A 111 -16.05 9.34 -8.39
C ALA A 111 -14.60 9.75 -8.13
N PRO A 112 -14.11 9.59 -6.89
CA PRO A 112 -12.74 9.87 -6.53
C PRO A 112 -11.78 8.91 -7.25
N CYS A 113 -10.61 9.43 -7.61
CA CYS A 113 -9.49 8.64 -8.13
C CYS A 113 -8.16 9.30 -7.75
N ASP A 114 -7.14 8.47 -7.54
CA ASP A 114 -5.81 8.95 -7.18
C ASP A 114 -5.02 9.39 -8.42
N LEU A 115 -5.40 8.88 -9.60
CA LEU A 115 -4.85 9.23 -10.91
C LEU A 115 -5.95 9.19 -11.97
N ALA A 116 -6.00 10.23 -12.81
CA ALA A 116 -6.82 10.30 -14.02
C ALA A 116 -5.96 10.65 -15.23
N ILE A 117 -6.19 9.99 -16.35
CA ILE A 117 -5.47 10.17 -17.63
C ILE A 117 -6.52 10.32 -18.74
N PRO A 118 -6.46 11.34 -19.61
CA PRO A 118 -5.48 12.44 -19.59
C PRO A 118 -5.79 13.53 -18.55
N THR A 119 -7.07 13.75 -18.25
CA THR A 119 -7.57 14.75 -17.29
C THR A 119 -8.75 14.16 -16.53
N ALA A 120 -9.19 14.79 -15.43
CA ALA A 120 -10.39 14.33 -14.72
C ALA A 120 -11.69 14.44 -15.54
N ALA A 121 -11.82 15.52 -16.32
CA ALA A 121 -13.02 15.79 -17.10
C ALA A 121 -13.19 14.83 -18.28
N GLU A 122 -12.07 14.42 -18.91
CA GLU A 122 -12.06 13.56 -20.09
C GLU A 122 -11.36 12.23 -19.82
N ALA A 123 -11.35 11.78 -18.57
CA ALA A 123 -10.62 10.59 -18.16
C ALA A 123 -10.97 9.38 -19.04
N LEU A 124 -9.93 8.70 -19.52
CA LEU A 124 -9.98 7.45 -20.26
C LEU A 124 -9.36 6.31 -19.46
N VAL A 125 -8.41 6.62 -18.58
CA VAL A 125 -7.86 5.68 -17.60
C VAL A 125 -7.88 6.33 -16.22
N VAL A 126 -8.37 5.59 -15.23
CA VAL A 126 -8.40 6.03 -13.83
C VAL A 126 -7.83 4.95 -12.92
N CYS A 127 -7.14 5.36 -11.86
CA CYS A 127 -6.53 4.45 -10.91
C CYS A 127 -6.78 4.88 -9.46
N ALA A 128 -7.14 3.91 -8.62
CA ALA A 128 -7.07 4.04 -7.17
C ALA A 128 -5.73 3.49 -6.68
N ALA A 129 -5.04 4.22 -5.80
CA ALA A 129 -3.78 3.83 -5.18
C ALA A 129 -3.94 3.86 -3.66
N LYS A 130 -4.01 2.68 -3.02
CA LYS A 130 -4.37 2.56 -1.61
C LYS A 130 -3.26 1.93 -0.77
N LEU A 131 -2.72 2.72 0.14
CA LEU A 131 -1.79 2.31 1.20
C LEU A 131 -2.56 1.93 2.48
N PHE A 132 -2.09 0.89 3.16
CA PHE A 132 -2.64 0.39 4.41
C PHE A 132 -2.23 1.18 5.65
N ASP A 133 -1.17 1.98 5.59
CA ASP A 133 -0.64 2.72 6.76
C ASP A 133 -1.55 3.86 7.27
N SER A 134 -2.84 3.82 6.92
CA SER A 134 -3.85 4.69 7.47
C SER A 134 -4.78 3.90 8.39
N THR A 135 -4.61 4.08 9.69
CA THR A 135 -5.44 3.51 10.77
C THR A 135 -6.94 3.53 10.47
N GLY A 136 -7.59 2.37 10.67
CA GLY A 136 -8.94 2.19 11.25
C GLY A 136 -10.19 2.64 10.49
N SER A 137 -10.22 3.84 9.90
CA SER A 137 -11.43 4.44 9.29
C SER A 137 -11.29 4.68 7.77
N LYS A 138 -10.11 5.06 7.29
CA LYS A 138 -9.85 5.42 5.88
C LYS A 138 -9.75 4.23 4.90
N LEU A 139 -9.64 3.01 5.41
CA LEU A 139 -9.50 1.81 4.58
C LEU A 139 -10.83 1.12 4.25
N THR A 140 -11.90 1.35 5.04
CA THR A 140 -13.25 0.94 4.62
C THR A 140 -13.72 1.81 3.46
N ASP A 141 -13.28 3.07 3.43
CA ASP A 141 -13.42 3.95 2.27
C ASP A 141 -12.67 3.44 1.04
N ALA A 142 -11.52 2.77 1.18
CA ALA A 142 -10.76 2.29 0.02
C ALA A 142 -11.54 1.31 -0.87
N VAL A 143 -12.31 0.37 -0.28
CA VAL A 143 -13.17 -0.54 -1.05
C VAL A 143 -14.33 0.23 -1.66
N ARG A 144 -14.98 1.08 -0.86
CA ARG A 144 -16.13 1.90 -1.28
C ARG A 144 -15.76 2.77 -2.48
N GLU A 145 -14.61 3.44 -2.44
CA GLU A 145 -14.12 4.28 -3.53
C GLU A 145 -13.91 3.47 -4.81
N ILE A 146 -13.29 2.27 -4.74
CA ILE A 146 -13.11 1.42 -5.92
C ILE A 146 -14.46 0.92 -6.46
N GLU A 147 -15.40 0.58 -5.57
CA GLU A 147 -16.77 0.21 -5.95
C GLU A 147 -17.48 1.38 -6.65
N GLU A 148 -17.32 2.60 -6.15
CA GLU A 148 -17.85 3.84 -6.75
C GLU A 148 -17.25 4.09 -8.13
N MET A 149 -15.92 4.01 -8.28
CA MET A 149 -15.24 4.12 -9.57
C MET A 149 -15.80 3.10 -10.58
N ALA A 150 -15.97 1.84 -10.14
CA ALA A 150 -16.49 0.76 -10.95
C ALA A 150 -17.98 0.94 -11.31
N GLU A 151 -18.74 1.70 -10.52
CA GLU A 151 -20.16 2.00 -10.78
C GLU A 151 -20.31 3.18 -11.72
N VAL A 152 -19.52 4.24 -11.54
CA VAL A 152 -19.66 5.44 -12.37
C VAL A 152 -18.96 5.31 -13.71
N ARG A 153 -18.00 4.40 -13.90
CA ARG A 153 -17.23 4.30 -15.16
C ARG A 153 -18.12 4.24 -16.42
N LEU A 154 -17.63 4.89 -17.47
CA LEU A 154 -18.10 4.73 -18.84
C LEU A 154 -17.50 3.45 -19.46
N PRO A 155 -18.14 2.84 -20.48
CA PRO A 155 -17.59 1.67 -21.16
C PRO A 155 -16.20 1.89 -21.79
N ARG A 156 -15.90 3.14 -22.17
CA ARG A 156 -14.60 3.55 -22.73
C ARG A 156 -13.51 3.83 -21.69
N GLN A 157 -13.86 3.83 -20.41
CA GLN A 157 -12.93 4.13 -19.31
C GLN A 157 -12.38 2.83 -18.72
N PHE A 158 -11.06 2.80 -18.54
CA PHE A 158 -10.34 1.75 -17.83
C PHE A 158 -10.18 2.12 -16.36
N VAL A 159 -10.53 1.19 -15.47
CA VAL A 159 -10.44 1.35 -14.01
C VAL A 159 -9.42 0.38 -13.45
N PHE A 160 -8.38 0.91 -12.84
CA PHE A 160 -7.34 0.13 -12.16
C PHE A 160 -7.33 0.38 -10.65
N ALA A 161 -6.91 -0.62 -9.90
CA ALA A 161 -6.64 -0.50 -8.47
C ALA A 161 -5.23 -1.00 -8.16
N VAL A 162 -4.45 -0.22 -7.43
CA VAL A 162 -3.12 -0.58 -6.93
C VAL A 162 -3.12 -0.53 -5.42
N VAL A 163 -2.66 -1.62 -4.80
CA VAL A 163 -2.61 -1.79 -3.34
C VAL A 163 -1.20 -2.12 -2.85
N ASP A 164 -0.93 -1.91 -1.57
CA ASP A 164 0.39 -2.20 -0.97
C ASP A 164 0.60 -3.67 -0.55
N GLY A 165 -0.44 -4.49 -0.62
CA GLY A 165 -0.38 -5.94 -0.38
C GLY A 165 -0.32 -6.34 1.09
N ILE A 166 0.79 -6.07 1.78
CA ILE A 166 1.07 -6.58 3.15
C ILE A 166 -0.04 -6.16 4.14
N GLY A 167 -0.54 -4.95 3.99
CA GLY A 167 -1.62 -4.44 4.84
C GLY A 167 -2.96 -5.15 4.69
N TRP A 168 -3.26 -5.65 3.49
CA TRP A 168 -4.55 -6.27 3.15
C TRP A 168 -4.71 -7.68 3.74
N LEU A 169 -3.66 -8.27 4.30
CA LEU A 169 -3.72 -9.57 4.99
C LEU A 169 -4.65 -9.56 6.22
N SER A 170 -4.76 -8.41 6.90
CA SER A 170 -5.72 -8.23 8.00
C SER A 170 -7.16 -7.92 7.53
N ARG A 171 -7.34 -7.65 6.22
CA ARG A 171 -8.61 -7.28 5.58
C ARG A 171 -8.90 -8.16 4.36
N ARG A 172 -8.68 -9.47 4.51
CA ARG A 172 -8.90 -10.46 3.43
C ARG A 172 -10.30 -10.40 2.82
N ALA A 173 -11.32 -10.07 3.62
CA ALA A 173 -12.69 -9.93 3.11
C ALA A 173 -12.81 -8.78 2.11
N ASP A 174 -12.19 -7.64 2.40
CA ASP A 174 -12.19 -6.46 1.54
C ASP A 174 -11.34 -6.67 0.28
N LEU A 175 -10.17 -7.29 0.42
CA LEU A 175 -9.37 -7.66 -0.75
C LEU A 175 -10.14 -8.62 -1.67
N ARG A 176 -10.89 -9.57 -1.10
CA ARG A 176 -11.76 -10.47 -1.88
C ARG A 176 -12.86 -9.70 -2.61
N ARG A 177 -13.44 -8.65 -2.01
CA ARG A 177 -14.44 -7.80 -2.68
C ARG A 177 -13.84 -7.08 -3.89
N ILE A 178 -12.68 -6.45 -3.74
CA ILE A 178 -12.00 -5.79 -4.86
C ILE A 178 -11.61 -6.81 -5.95
N HIS A 179 -11.10 -7.98 -5.54
CA HIS A 179 -10.80 -9.06 -6.47
C HIS A 179 -12.06 -9.57 -7.21
N ALA A 180 -13.21 -9.62 -6.54
CA ALA A 180 -14.48 -9.98 -7.17
C ALA A 180 -14.91 -8.95 -8.24
N LEU A 181 -14.66 -7.65 -8.02
CA LEU A 181 -14.85 -6.62 -9.06
C LEU A 181 -13.97 -6.89 -10.29
N ARG A 182 -12.72 -7.32 -10.09
CA ARG A 182 -11.83 -7.68 -11.20
C ARG A 182 -12.32 -8.91 -11.95
N LEU A 183 -12.72 -9.96 -11.25
CA LEU A 183 -13.24 -11.19 -11.85
C LEU A 183 -14.50 -10.92 -12.69
N SER A 184 -15.40 -10.09 -12.15
CA SER A 184 -16.63 -9.67 -12.84
C SER A 184 -16.41 -8.59 -13.92
N GLN A 185 -15.16 -8.25 -14.27
CA GLN A 185 -14.79 -7.23 -15.26
C GLN A 185 -15.37 -5.84 -14.95
N ARG A 186 -15.71 -5.58 -13.69
CA ARG A 186 -16.14 -4.27 -13.20
C ARG A 186 -14.98 -3.28 -13.08
N ILE A 187 -13.78 -3.80 -12.80
CA ILE A 187 -12.51 -3.08 -12.95
C ILE A 187 -11.59 -3.90 -13.87
N ASP A 188 -10.66 -3.21 -14.52
CA ASP A 188 -9.82 -3.75 -15.59
C ASP A 188 -8.51 -4.35 -15.06
N GLY A 189 -8.11 -3.98 -13.84
CA GLY A 189 -6.90 -4.54 -13.21
C GLY A 189 -6.81 -4.27 -11.70
N LEU A 190 -6.17 -5.20 -11.01
CA LEU A 190 -5.85 -5.11 -9.58
C LEU A 190 -4.39 -5.51 -9.40
N TYR A 191 -3.56 -4.60 -8.91
CA TYR A 191 -2.11 -4.77 -8.80
C TYR A 191 -1.64 -4.52 -7.38
N SER A 192 -0.52 -5.13 -7.02
CA SER A 192 0.23 -4.78 -5.83
C SER A 192 1.47 -3.98 -6.20
N LEU A 193 2.15 -3.40 -5.21
CA LEU A 193 3.47 -2.78 -5.41
C LEU A 193 4.48 -3.71 -6.11
N ALA A 194 4.43 -5.02 -5.84
CA ALA A 194 5.31 -5.99 -6.49
C ALA A 194 4.93 -6.26 -7.96
N MET A 195 3.77 -5.79 -8.41
CA MET A 195 3.23 -5.98 -9.76
C MET A 195 3.23 -4.67 -10.57
N LEU A 196 4.02 -3.66 -10.17
CA LEU A 196 4.06 -2.37 -10.88
C LEU A 196 4.51 -2.49 -12.34
N ASP A 197 5.40 -3.42 -12.67
CA ASP A 197 5.81 -3.65 -14.06
C ASP A 197 4.63 -4.18 -14.90
N SER A 198 3.84 -5.10 -14.35
CA SER A 198 2.61 -5.58 -14.98
C SER A 198 1.56 -4.47 -15.11
N PHE A 199 1.42 -3.63 -14.09
CA PHE A 199 0.56 -2.45 -14.14
C PHE A 199 1.00 -1.48 -15.26
N ALA A 200 2.30 -1.21 -15.40
CA ALA A 200 2.83 -0.35 -16.45
C ALA A 200 2.50 -0.90 -17.85
N ALA A 201 2.63 -2.21 -18.05
CA ALA A 201 2.31 -2.86 -19.31
C ALA A 201 0.80 -2.75 -19.64
N ASP A 202 -0.07 -3.02 -18.67
CA ASP A 202 -1.52 -2.95 -18.85
C ASP A 202 -2.01 -1.50 -19.02
N LEU A 203 -1.41 -0.55 -18.31
CA LEU A 203 -1.65 0.88 -18.48
C LEU A 203 -1.27 1.35 -19.88
N THR A 204 -0.10 0.94 -20.37
CA THR A 204 0.37 1.22 -21.74
C THR A 204 -0.59 0.64 -22.77
N ALA A 205 -1.04 -0.59 -22.58
CA ALA A 205 -2.00 -1.24 -23.46
C ALA A 205 -3.37 -0.52 -23.46
N ALA A 206 -3.86 -0.10 -22.28
CA ALA A 206 -5.09 0.66 -22.14
C ALA A 206 -4.97 2.03 -22.84
N ALA A 207 -3.89 2.77 -22.59
CA ALA A 207 -3.61 4.06 -23.22
C ALA A 207 -3.63 3.95 -24.75
N ARG A 208 -2.96 2.95 -25.33
CA ARG A 208 -2.98 2.70 -26.77
C ARG A 208 -4.37 2.37 -27.31
N ARG A 209 -5.16 1.56 -26.60
CA ARG A 209 -6.54 1.21 -27.00
C ARG A 209 -7.46 2.42 -27.08
N VAL A 210 -7.24 3.42 -26.23
CA VAL A 210 -8.02 4.66 -26.22
C VAL A 210 -7.40 5.78 -27.06
N GLY A 211 -6.32 5.50 -27.82
CA GLY A 211 -5.68 6.43 -28.74
C GLY A 211 -4.72 7.43 -28.10
N LEU A 212 -4.28 7.20 -26.86
CA LEU A 212 -3.26 8.03 -26.21
C LEU A 212 -1.86 7.64 -26.69
N THR A 213 -1.01 8.65 -26.89
CA THR A 213 0.39 8.44 -27.28
C THR A 213 1.22 8.20 -26.03
N VAL A 214 1.95 7.09 -26.01
CA VAL A 214 2.89 6.72 -24.93
C VAL A 214 4.29 7.04 -25.43
N GLY A 215 5.07 7.80 -24.64
CA GLY A 215 6.43 8.25 -24.95
C GLY A 215 7.50 7.20 -24.71
#